data_AF-R6L2I9-F1
#
_entry.id   AF-R6L2I9-F1
#
_cell.length_a   1.000
_cell.length_b   1.000
_cell.length_c   1.000
_cell.angle_alpha   90.00
_cell.angle_beta   90.00
_cell.angle_gamma   90.00
#
_symmetry.space_group_name_H-M   'P 1'
#
loop_
_entity.id
_entity.type
_entity.pdbx_description
1 polymer ?
#
loop_
_entity_poly.entity_id
_entity_poly.type
_entity_poly.pdbx_seq_one_letter_code
_entity_poly.pdbx_strand_id
1 'polypeptide(L)'
;MGTVEIVLLVIGIICVIVGIILGLTDNNEKEAAESSVSDYDAASQVSQVAQTIDSIIEKKMQDIEDKTEARLDKISNTKILEMNEYADGVLKEINRNHNEVMFMYDMLNEKDKEIKTTVKDVNVTRMNRGYAYNDAKQQSAMEEPKIVMQDIEDFVLDESLSTHDKIRQLYSNGYNDVEIAKRLKIGVGEVRLVINLSSGNN
;
A
#
# COMPACT_ATOMS: atom_id res chain seq x y z
N MET A 1 78.30 -88.95 -60.17
CA MET A 1 78.01 -87.60 -59.64
C MET A 1 79.30 -86.83 -59.65
N GLY A 2 79.34 -85.75 -60.42
CA GLY A 2 80.58 -84.99 -60.64
C GLY A 2 81.01 -84.27 -59.37
N THR A 3 82.32 -84.13 -59.16
CA THR A 3 82.87 -83.31 -58.05
C THR A 3 82.31 -81.89 -58.06
N VAL A 4 82.01 -81.35 -59.25
CA VAL A 4 81.42 -80.03 -59.45
C VAL A 4 79.98 -79.94 -58.92
N GLU A 5 79.16 -80.98 -59.10
CA GLU A 5 77.77 -81.01 -58.60
C GLU A 5 77.74 -81.01 -57.07
N ILE A 6 78.65 -81.76 -56.45
CA ILE A 6 78.75 -81.86 -54.98
C ILE A 6 79.20 -80.52 -54.38
N VAL A 7 80.14 -79.81 -55.02
CA VAL A 7 80.58 -78.47 -54.59
C VAL A 7 79.45 -77.45 -54.70
N LEU A 8 78.66 -77.47 -55.79
CA LEU A 8 77.50 -76.59 -55.95
C LEU A 8 76.40 -76.84 -54.91
N LEU A 9 76.15 -78.10 -54.57
CA LEU A 9 75.15 -78.47 -53.56
C LEU A 9 75.56 -77.96 -52.17
N VAL A 10 76.83 -78.10 -51.80
CA VAL A 10 77.37 -77.59 -50.53
C VAL A 10 77.30 -76.07 -50.45
N ILE A 11 77.64 -75.36 -51.54
CA ILE A 11 77.51 -73.89 -51.61
C ILE A 11 76.04 -73.46 -51.47
N GLY A 12 75.11 -74.20 -52.09
CA GLY A 12 73.67 -73.97 -51.98
C GLY A 12 73.17 -74.09 -50.53
N ILE A 13 73.59 -75.13 -49.81
CA ILE A 13 73.21 -75.34 -48.40
C ILE A 13 73.76 -74.20 -47.51
N ILE A 14 75.01 -73.78 -47.75
CA ILE A 14 75.63 -72.67 -47.01
C ILE A 14 74.87 -71.36 -47.25
N CYS A 15 74.48 -71.06 -48.50
CA CYS A 15 73.67 -69.87 -48.81
C CYS A 15 72.30 -69.86 -48.10
N VAL A 16 71.63 -71.00 -47.96
CA VAL A 16 70.33 -71.09 -47.26
C VAL A 16 70.51 -70.84 -45.76
N ILE A 17 71.54 -71.42 -45.13
CA ILE A 17 71.82 -71.22 -43.70
C ILE A 17 72.20 -69.75 -43.43
N VAL A 18 73.04 -69.16 -44.27
CA VAL A 18 73.39 -67.73 -44.19
C VAL A 18 72.17 -66.84 -44.41
N GLY A 19 71.30 -67.19 -45.35
CA GLY A 19 70.04 -66.49 -45.59
C GLY A 19 69.08 -66.54 -44.39
N ILE A 20 69.02 -67.66 -43.66
CA ILE A 20 68.22 -67.79 -42.43
C ILE A 20 68.84 -66.97 -41.28
N ILE A 21 70.17 -66.96 -41.12
CA ILE A 21 70.84 -66.18 -40.08
C ILE A 21 70.72 -64.67 -40.33
N LEU A 22 70.89 -64.23 -41.59
CA LEU A 22 70.66 -62.84 -41.99
C LEU A 22 69.18 -62.48 -41.91
N GLY A 23 68.28 -63.34 -42.37
CA GLY A 23 66.84 -63.13 -42.27
C GLY A 23 66.33 -63.08 -40.83
N LEU A 24 66.97 -63.77 -39.87
CA LEU A 24 66.67 -63.64 -38.44
C LEU A 24 67.26 -62.37 -37.81
N THR A 25 68.38 -61.87 -38.34
CA THR A 25 69.07 -60.67 -37.82
C THR A 25 68.49 -59.37 -38.40
N ASP A 26 67.89 -59.43 -39.59
CA ASP A 26 67.35 -58.28 -40.32
C ASP A 26 65.81 -58.13 -40.20
N ASN A 27 65.19 -58.84 -39.24
CA ASN A 27 63.79 -58.60 -38.84
C ASN A 27 63.66 -57.38 -37.90
N ASN A 28 64.44 -56.32 -38.13
CA ASN A 28 64.20 -55.02 -37.48
C ASN A 28 63.54 -53.99 -38.39
N GLU A 29 63.15 -54.34 -39.61
CA GLU A 29 62.28 -53.45 -40.39
C GLU A 29 61.34 -54.23 -41.31
N LYS A 30 60.06 -54.17 -40.94
CA LYS A 30 58.84 -54.55 -41.69
C LYS A 30 58.46 -56.03 -41.66
N GLU A 31 57.53 -56.36 -40.75
CA GLU A 31 56.12 -56.53 -41.09
C GLU A 31 55.26 -56.69 -39.84
N ALA A 32 54.00 -56.27 -39.96
CA ALA A 32 53.00 -56.27 -38.91
C ALA A 32 52.69 -57.69 -38.42
N ALA A 33 53.00 -57.97 -37.16
CA ALA A 33 52.37 -59.03 -36.38
C ALA A 33 52.30 -58.57 -34.91
N GLU A 34 51.09 -58.44 -34.43
CA GLU A 34 50.68 -57.97 -33.12
C GLU A 34 51.42 -58.69 -31.98
N SER A 35 52.04 -57.93 -31.07
CA SER A 35 52.15 -58.17 -29.62
C SER A 35 53.34 -57.43 -29.01
N SER A 36 53.20 -56.12 -28.86
CA SER A 36 53.82 -55.42 -27.73
C SER A 36 52.98 -54.19 -27.44
N VAL A 37 51.90 -54.41 -26.68
CA VAL A 37 51.40 -53.37 -25.78
C VAL A 37 52.58 -53.00 -24.89
N SER A 38 53.28 -51.95 -25.29
CA SER A 38 54.23 -51.26 -24.43
C SER A 38 53.41 -50.70 -23.28
N ASP A 39 53.38 -51.45 -22.18
CA ASP A 39 52.80 -51.10 -20.88
C ASP A 39 53.59 -49.97 -20.18
N TYR A 40 54.36 -49.20 -20.97
CA TYR A 40 55.14 -48.07 -20.54
C TYR A 40 54.39 -46.81 -20.97
N ASP A 41 53.97 -46.05 -19.96
CA ASP A 41 53.39 -44.70 -20.00
C ASP A 41 51.87 -44.55 -19.87
N ALA A 42 51.16 -45.57 -19.39
CA ALA A 42 49.75 -45.42 -18.97
C ALA A 42 49.60 -44.39 -17.82
N ALA A 43 50.55 -44.35 -16.88
CA ALA A 43 50.50 -43.44 -15.73
C ALA A 43 50.71 -41.95 -16.10
N SER A 44 51.64 -41.64 -17.02
CA SER A 44 51.86 -40.27 -17.51
C SER A 44 50.70 -39.80 -18.38
N GLN A 45 50.17 -40.66 -19.23
CA GLN A 45 48.99 -40.36 -20.05
C GLN A 45 47.76 -40.10 -19.17
N VAL A 46 47.54 -40.90 -18.12
CA VAL A 46 46.47 -40.66 -17.14
C VAL A 46 46.67 -39.34 -16.39
N SER A 47 47.91 -38.97 -16.05
CA SER A 47 48.22 -37.69 -15.42
C SER A 47 47.97 -36.48 -16.34
N GLN A 48 48.31 -36.58 -17.63
CA GLN A 48 48.03 -35.53 -18.61
C GLN A 48 46.52 -35.41 -18.86
N VAL A 49 45.80 -36.53 -18.93
CA VAL A 49 44.34 -36.53 -19.02
C VAL A 49 43.71 -35.89 -17.78
N ALA A 50 44.19 -36.19 -16.57
CA ALA A 50 43.71 -35.55 -15.35
C ALA A 50 43.93 -34.03 -15.38
N GLN A 51 45.12 -33.55 -15.76
CA GLN A 51 45.40 -32.11 -15.87
C GLN A 51 44.56 -31.41 -16.93
N THR A 52 44.31 -32.07 -18.07
CA THR A 52 43.43 -31.49 -19.10
C THR A 52 41.99 -31.40 -18.61
N ILE A 53 41.50 -32.41 -17.90
CA ILE A 53 40.18 -32.40 -17.25
C ILE A 53 40.08 -31.25 -16.25
N ASP A 54 41.07 -31.09 -15.36
CA ASP A 54 41.07 -30.00 -14.38
C ASP A 54 41.06 -28.63 -15.08
N SER A 55 41.87 -28.43 -16.12
CA SER A 55 41.86 -27.16 -16.87
C SER A 55 40.54 -26.90 -17.61
N ILE A 56 39.87 -27.96 -18.10
CA ILE A 56 38.56 -27.84 -18.74
C ILE A 56 37.52 -27.47 -17.70
N ILE A 57 37.55 -28.09 -16.52
CA ILE A 57 36.66 -27.76 -15.41
C ILE A 57 36.87 -26.31 -15.00
N GLU A 58 38.11 -25.88 -14.80
CA GLU A 58 38.43 -24.51 -14.39
C GLU A 58 37.99 -23.48 -15.44
N LYS A 59 38.21 -23.78 -16.74
CA LYS A 59 37.73 -22.93 -17.83
C LYS A 59 36.20 -22.88 -17.91
N LYS A 60 35.52 -24.01 -17.70
CA LYS A 60 34.05 -24.06 -17.66
C LYS A 60 33.49 -23.35 -16.43
N MET A 61 34.19 -23.44 -15.30
CA MET A 61 33.85 -22.71 -14.07
C MET A 61 33.95 -21.21 -14.32
N GLN A 62 35.05 -20.75 -14.93
CA GLN A 62 35.23 -19.35 -15.30
C GLN A 62 34.15 -18.87 -16.29
N ASP A 63 33.87 -19.62 -17.36
CA ASP A 63 32.79 -19.28 -18.31
C ASP A 63 31.42 -19.15 -17.60
N ILE A 64 31.16 -20.00 -16.60
CA ILE A 64 29.93 -19.96 -15.81
C ILE A 64 29.93 -18.74 -14.89
N GLU A 65 31.04 -18.44 -14.23
CA GLU A 65 31.20 -17.25 -13.38
C GLU A 65 30.97 -15.98 -14.19
N ASP A 66 31.68 -15.80 -15.31
CA ASP A 66 31.53 -14.63 -16.18
C ASP A 66 30.08 -14.47 -16.69
N LYS A 67 29.44 -15.59 -17.07
CA LYS A 67 28.04 -15.58 -17.52
C LYS A 67 27.07 -15.31 -16.38
N THR A 68 27.40 -15.75 -15.17
CA THR A 68 26.59 -15.52 -13.96
C THR A 68 26.71 -14.08 -13.52
N GLU A 69 27.92 -13.51 -13.50
CA GLU A 69 28.20 -12.11 -13.21
C GLU A 69 27.47 -11.20 -14.20
N ALA A 70 27.61 -11.44 -15.51
CA ALA A 70 26.89 -10.65 -16.51
C ALA A 70 25.36 -10.74 -16.38
N ARG A 71 24.83 -11.91 -15.98
CA ARG A 71 23.39 -12.07 -15.70
C ARG A 71 22.98 -11.36 -14.42
N LEU A 72 23.78 -11.45 -13.37
CA LEU A 72 23.56 -10.77 -12.09
C LEU A 72 23.58 -9.25 -12.28
N ASP A 73 24.54 -8.71 -13.01
CA ASP A 73 24.62 -7.28 -13.34
C ASP A 73 23.36 -6.83 -14.08
N LYS A 74 22.94 -7.59 -15.08
CA LYS A 74 21.71 -7.27 -15.82
C LYS A 74 20.48 -7.30 -14.92
N ILE A 75 20.34 -8.33 -14.07
CA ILE A 75 19.22 -8.47 -13.14
C ILE A 75 19.24 -7.35 -12.10
N SER A 76 20.42 -7.04 -11.55
CA SER A 76 20.64 -5.98 -10.57
C SER A 76 20.25 -4.62 -11.15
N ASN A 77 20.73 -4.28 -12.35
CA ASN A 77 20.38 -3.05 -13.04
C ASN A 77 18.88 -2.93 -13.30
N THR A 78 18.23 -4.01 -13.77
CA THR A 78 16.77 -4.03 -13.94
C THR A 78 16.06 -3.86 -12.60
N LYS A 79 16.51 -4.53 -11.54
CA LYS A 79 15.89 -4.43 -10.22
C LYS A 79 16.01 -3.04 -9.61
N ILE A 80 17.14 -2.38 -9.82
CA ILE A 80 17.36 -0.98 -9.44
C ILE A 80 16.40 -0.07 -10.21
N LEU A 81 16.21 -0.29 -11.52
CA LEU A 81 15.25 0.47 -12.31
C LEU A 81 13.82 0.30 -11.78
N GLU A 82 13.36 -0.94 -11.60
CA GLU A 82 12.04 -1.25 -11.04
C GLU A 82 11.84 -0.64 -9.64
N MET A 83 12.87 -0.71 -8.78
CA MET A 83 12.83 -0.09 -7.45
C MET A 83 12.73 1.43 -7.53
N ASN A 84 13.43 2.07 -8.46
CA ASN A 84 13.34 3.51 -8.66
C ASN A 84 11.95 3.90 -9.16
N GLU A 85 11.40 3.20 -10.16
CA GLU A 85 10.04 3.46 -10.65
C GLU A 85 8.99 3.29 -9.55
N TYR A 86 9.13 2.25 -8.72
CA TYR A 86 8.25 2.03 -7.57
C TYR A 86 8.41 3.15 -6.53
N ALA A 87 9.65 3.52 -6.19
CA ALA A 87 9.93 4.59 -5.24
C ALA A 87 9.35 5.93 -5.71
N ASP A 88 9.46 6.27 -7.00
CA ASP A 88 8.86 7.47 -7.57
C ASP A 88 7.33 7.45 -7.45
N GLY A 89 6.70 6.29 -7.69
CA GLY A 89 5.26 6.10 -7.46
C GLY A 89 4.85 6.36 -6.00
N VAL A 90 5.57 5.77 -5.06
CA VAL A 90 5.31 5.95 -3.62
C VAL A 90 5.54 7.40 -3.19
N LEU A 91 6.64 8.04 -3.64
CA LEU A 91 6.93 9.45 -3.34
C LEU A 91 5.85 10.38 -3.88
N LYS A 92 5.32 10.10 -5.07
CA LYS A 92 4.20 10.85 -5.65
C LYS A 92 2.94 10.72 -4.81
N GLU A 93 2.61 9.52 -4.34
CA GLU A 93 1.48 9.31 -3.44
C GLU A 93 1.68 9.99 -2.08
N ILE A 94 2.88 9.92 -1.51
CA ILE A 94 3.22 10.63 -0.26
C ILE A 94 3.05 12.15 -0.44
N ASN A 95 3.55 12.71 -1.54
CA ASN A 95 3.40 14.14 -1.83
C ASN A 95 1.93 14.52 -2.00
N ARG A 96 1.15 13.72 -2.74
CA ARG A 96 -0.30 13.93 -2.87
C ARG A 96 -1.01 13.91 -1.52
N ASN A 97 -0.74 12.90 -0.70
CA ASN A 97 -1.34 12.76 0.63
C ASN A 97 -0.92 13.92 1.54
N HIS A 98 0.34 14.34 1.49
CA HIS A 98 0.84 15.49 2.25
C HIS A 98 0.09 16.78 1.87
N ASN A 99 -0.09 17.03 0.57
CA ASN A 99 -0.84 18.18 0.09
C ASN A 99 -2.31 18.14 0.51
N GLU A 100 -2.94 16.96 0.47
CA GLU A 100 -4.34 16.80 0.91
C GLU A 100 -4.48 17.05 2.42
N VAL A 101 -3.55 16.53 3.23
CA VAL A 101 -3.53 16.77 4.68
C VAL A 101 -3.30 18.24 5.00
N MET A 102 -2.38 18.92 4.30
CA MET A 102 -2.15 20.35 4.48
C MET A 102 -3.37 21.17 4.05
N PHE A 103 -4.02 20.79 2.96
CA PHE A 103 -5.26 21.43 2.52
C PHE A 103 -6.38 21.26 3.56
N MET A 104 -6.54 20.07 4.13
CA MET A 104 -7.49 19.84 5.23
C MET A 104 -7.15 20.68 6.47
N TYR A 105 -5.86 20.81 6.81
CA TYR A 105 -5.40 21.66 7.91
C TYR A 105 -5.74 23.14 7.68
N ASP A 106 -5.50 23.64 6.47
CA ASP A 106 -5.82 25.01 6.08
C ASP A 106 -7.33 25.27 6.12
N MET A 107 -8.15 24.36 5.58
CA MET A 107 -9.61 24.46 5.65
C MET A 107 -10.12 24.45 7.10
N LEU A 108 -9.56 23.61 7.97
CA LEU A 108 -9.94 23.56 9.38
C LEU A 108 -9.60 24.87 10.09
N ASN A 109 -8.42 25.44 9.82
CA ASN A 109 -8.03 26.73 10.37
C ASN A 109 -8.90 27.88 9.83
N GLU A 110 -9.24 27.85 8.54
CA GLU A 110 -10.16 28.82 7.95
C GLU A 110 -11.56 28.70 8.58
N LYS A 111 -12.08 27.48 8.76
CA LYS A 111 -13.37 27.24 9.43
C LYS A 111 -13.37 27.66 10.89
N ASP A 112 -12.29 27.42 11.64
CA ASP A 112 -12.15 27.90 13.02
C ASP A 112 -12.22 29.44 13.06
N LYS A 113 -11.55 30.11 12.12
CA LYS A 113 -11.59 31.57 11.99
C LYS A 113 -12.98 32.08 11.63
N GLU A 114 -13.64 31.48 10.63
CA GLU A 114 -15.01 31.82 10.22
C GLU A 114 -16.03 31.63 11.35
N ILE A 115 -15.89 30.57 12.14
CA ILE A 115 -16.75 30.32 13.31
C ILE A 115 -16.52 31.43 14.35
N LYS A 116 -15.27 31.77 14.64
CA LYS A 116 -14.94 32.84 15.59
C LYS A 116 -15.48 34.20 15.15
N THR A 117 -15.39 34.54 13.86
CA THR A 117 -15.97 35.79 13.33
C THR A 117 -17.50 35.75 13.37
N THR A 118 -18.13 34.65 12.94
CA THR A 118 -19.60 34.51 12.96
C THR A 118 -20.15 34.61 14.38
N VAL A 119 -19.51 33.96 15.36
CA VAL A 119 -19.90 34.05 16.78
C VAL A 119 -19.76 35.49 17.30
N LYS A 120 -18.69 36.19 16.91
CA LYS A 120 -18.49 37.61 17.25
C LYS A 120 -19.60 38.48 16.65
N ASP A 121 -19.92 38.31 15.38
CA ASP A 121 -20.93 39.10 14.67
C ASP A 121 -22.35 38.84 15.20
N VAL A 122 -22.69 37.59 15.51
CA VAL A 122 -23.95 37.23 16.16
C VAL A 122 -24.04 37.85 17.56
N ASN A 123 -22.94 37.88 18.32
CA ASN A 123 -22.92 38.52 19.64
C ASN A 123 -23.08 40.05 19.54
N VAL A 124 -22.35 40.70 18.63
CA VAL A 124 -22.50 42.15 18.37
C VAL A 124 -23.93 42.48 17.94
N THR A 125 -24.54 41.66 17.08
CA THR A 125 -25.93 41.83 16.65
C THR A 125 -26.92 41.62 17.81
N ARG A 126 -26.68 40.66 18.70
CA ARG A 126 -27.49 40.47 19.93
C ARG A 126 -27.33 41.64 20.90
N MET A 127 -26.11 42.15 21.09
CA MET A 127 -25.83 43.33 21.91
C MET A 127 -26.54 44.56 21.34
N ASN A 128 -26.38 44.85 20.05
CA ASN A 128 -27.03 45.99 19.40
C ASN A 128 -28.56 45.89 19.44
N ARG A 129 -29.15 44.69 19.29
CA ARG A 129 -30.59 44.48 19.53
C ARG A 129 -30.99 44.65 20.99
N GLY A 130 -30.12 44.26 21.93
CA GLY A 130 -30.29 44.51 23.36
C GLY A 130 -30.30 46.01 23.67
N TYR A 131 -29.40 46.79 23.07
CA TYR A 131 -29.36 48.24 23.22
C TYR A 131 -30.56 48.92 22.54
N ALA A 132 -30.97 48.50 21.33
CA ALA A 132 -32.17 49.01 20.65
C ALA A 132 -33.48 48.70 21.39
N TYR A 133 -33.56 47.57 22.11
CA TYR A 133 -34.69 47.23 22.97
C TYR A 133 -34.74 48.07 24.26
N ASN A 134 -33.57 48.48 24.78
CA ASN A 134 -33.50 49.35 25.96
C ASN A 134 -33.73 50.84 25.61
N ASP A 135 -33.32 51.28 24.42
CA ASP A 135 -33.54 52.66 23.92
C ASP A 135 -35.03 52.89 23.58
N ALA A 136 -35.67 51.92 22.91
CA ALA A 136 -37.11 51.97 22.61
C ALA A 136 -38.00 51.92 23.87
N LYS A 137 -37.50 51.34 24.98
CA LYS A 137 -38.21 51.32 26.27
C LYS A 137 -38.04 52.60 27.09
N GLN A 138 -36.97 53.37 26.87
CA GLN A 138 -36.78 54.67 27.55
C GLN A 138 -37.52 55.82 26.85
N GLN A 139 -37.77 55.70 25.54
CA GLN A 139 -38.52 56.73 24.80
C GLN A 139 -40.05 56.50 24.76
N SER A 140 -40.52 55.33 25.18
CA SER A 140 -41.96 55.01 25.31
C SER A 140 -42.51 55.19 26.74
N ALA A 141 -41.75 55.82 27.65
CA ALA A 141 -42.20 56.12 29.01
C ALA A 141 -42.93 57.48 29.12
N MET A 142 -43.32 58.08 28.00
CA MET A 142 -44.05 59.35 27.99
C MET A 142 -45.06 59.42 26.86
N GLU A 143 -45.94 58.44 26.77
CA GLU A 143 -47.29 58.61 26.21
C GLU A 143 -48.13 57.38 26.60
N GLU A 144 -49.10 57.59 27.49
CA GLU A 144 -50.06 56.57 27.90
C GLU A 144 -51.01 56.25 26.74
N PRO A 145 -51.13 54.98 26.30
CA PRO A 145 -52.34 54.54 25.64
C PRO A 145 -53.31 54.05 26.70
N LYS A 146 -54.38 54.82 26.89
CA LYS A 146 -55.61 54.42 27.55
C LYS A 146 -56.16 53.18 26.84
N ILE A 147 -56.13 52.01 27.49
CA ILE A 147 -56.95 50.86 27.09
C ILE A 147 -57.84 50.46 28.25
N VAL A 148 -59.13 50.52 27.93
CA VAL A 148 -60.30 50.29 28.76
C VAL A 148 -60.31 48.84 29.25
N MET A 149 -60.52 48.68 30.55
CA MET A 149 -60.81 47.41 31.20
C MET A 149 -62.11 46.86 30.60
N GLN A 150 -62.07 45.65 30.05
CA GLN A 150 -63.27 44.85 29.88
C GLN A 150 -63.18 43.70 30.87
N ASP A 151 -64.10 43.71 31.82
CA ASP A 151 -64.21 42.73 32.89
C ASP A 151 -64.46 41.34 32.27
N ILE A 152 -63.47 40.46 32.36
CA ILE A 152 -63.66 39.02 32.16
C ILE A 152 -63.91 38.46 33.57
N GLU A 153 -65.12 37.94 33.80
CA GLU A 153 -65.49 37.27 35.04
C GLU A 153 -64.42 36.23 35.44
N ASP A 154 -64.03 36.27 36.70
CA ASP A 154 -62.96 35.45 37.25
C ASP A 154 -63.40 33.97 37.25
N PHE A 155 -63.00 33.23 36.22
CA PHE A 155 -63.31 31.81 36.10
C PHE A 155 -62.58 31.04 37.21
N VAL A 156 -63.37 30.51 38.16
CA VAL A 156 -62.87 29.71 39.29
C VAL A 156 -62.40 28.36 38.77
N LEU A 157 -61.10 28.12 38.88
CA LEU A 157 -60.49 26.84 38.50
C LEU A 157 -60.72 25.82 39.60
N ASP A 158 -61.21 24.64 39.24
CA ASP A 158 -61.24 23.49 40.15
C ASP A 158 -59.80 23.01 40.40
N GLU A 159 -59.32 23.19 41.63
CA GLU A 159 -57.95 22.86 42.01
C GLU A 159 -57.64 21.36 41.92
N SER A 160 -58.67 20.49 41.90
CA SER A 160 -58.49 19.05 41.79
C SER A 160 -58.06 18.55 40.41
N LEU A 161 -58.14 19.40 39.38
CA LEU A 161 -57.79 19.05 38.00
C LEU A 161 -56.27 19.04 37.74
N SER A 162 -55.87 18.18 36.81
CA SER A 162 -54.52 18.14 36.27
C SER A 162 -54.18 19.46 35.56
N THR A 163 -52.90 19.86 35.58
CA THR A 163 -52.41 21.08 34.93
C THR A 163 -52.81 21.17 33.46
N HIS A 164 -52.80 20.03 32.74
CA HIS A 164 -53.20 19.94 31.34
C HIS A 164 -54.69 20.29 31.13
N ASP A 165 -55.56 19.84 32.04
CA ASP A 165 -57.00 20.10 31.96
C ASP A 165 -57.31 21.55 32.35
N LYS A 166 -56.56 22.13 33.30
CA LYS A 166 -56.62 23.57 33.64
C LYS A 166 -56.26 24.45 32.45
N ILE A 167 -55.20 24.10 31.70
CA ILE A 167 -54.82 24.79 30.46
C ILE A 167 -55.95 24.73 29.43
N ARG A 168 -56.57 23.56 29.25
CA ARG A 168 -57.69 23.35 28.30
C ARG A 168 -58.93 24.15 28.65
N GLN A 169 -59.30 24.22 29.93
CA GLN A 169 -60.45 25.00 30.36
C GLN A 169 -60.23 26.49 30.13
N LEU A 170 -59.07 27.02 30.52
CA LEU A 170 -58.76 28.43 30.30
C LEU A 170 -58.72 28.77 28.80
N TYR A 171 -58.13 27.89 27.97
CA TYR A 171 -58.12 28.12 26.52
C TYR A 171 -59.53 28.07 25.90
N SER A 172 -60.36 27.11 26.33
CA SER A 172 -61.77 27.03 25.89
C SER A 172 -62.59 28.25 26.33
N ASN A 173 -62.23 28.86 27.46
CA ASN A 173 -62.84 30.09 27.97
C ASN A 173 -62.27 31.38 27.32
N GLY A 174 -61.44 31.26 26.29
CA GLY A 174 -60.94 32.40 25.49
C GLY A 174 -59.71 33.10 26.05
N TYR A 175 -59.05 32.55 27.07
CA TYR A 175 -57.81 33.11 27.60
C TYR A 175 -56.64 32.86 26.63
N ASN A 176 -55.77 33.87 26.50
CA ASN A 176 -54.59 33.77 25.64
C ASN A 176 -53.48 32.92 26.30
N ASP A 177 -52.59 32.32 25.50
CA ASP A 177 -51.51 31.44 25.97
C ASP A 177 -50.59 32.11 27.02
N VAL A 178 -50.34 33.42 26.88
CA VAL A 178 -49.60 34.24 27.85
C VAL A 178 -50.35 34.42 29.17
N GLU A 179 -51.67 34.61 29.12
CA GLU A 179 -52.51 34.80 30.32
C GLU A 179 -52.63 33.49 31.10
N ILE A 180 -52.81 32.38 30.39
CA ILE A 180 -52.82 31.03 30.95
C ILE A 180 -51.49 30.73 31.65
N ALA A 181 -50.37 31.00 30.98
CA ALA A 181 -49.03 30.81 31.53
C ALA A 181 -48.82 31.63 32.82
N LYS A 182 -49.29 32.88 32.83
CA LYS A 182 -49.20 33.77 34.00
C LYS A 182 -50.07 33.30 35.16
N ARG A 183 -51.29 32.82 34.88
CA ARG A 183 -52.26 32.36 35.88
C ARG A 183 -51.86 31.03 36.51
N LEU A 184 -51.33 30.10 35.71
CA LEU A 184 -50.88 28.78 36.17
C LEU A 184 -49.39 28.75 36.59
N LYS A 185 -48.65 29.85 36.41
CA LYS A 185 -47.21 29.98 36.67
C LYS A 185 -46.35 28.91 35.97
N ILE A 186 -46.67 28.64 34.71
CA ILE A 186 -45.98 27.68 33.85
C ILE A 186 -45.37 28.37 32.62
N GLY A 187 -44.53 27.65 31.87
CA GLY A 187 -43.91 28.20 30.66
C GLY A 187 -44.89 28.34 29.50
N VAL A 188 -44.83 29.45 28.76
CA VAL A 188 -45.66 29.68 27.55
C VAL A 188 -45.50 28.58 26.49
N GLY A 189 -44.31 27.98 26.38
CA GLY A 189 -44.04 26.86 25.48
C GLY A 189 -44.77 25.58 25.89
N GLU A 190 -44.92 25.35 27.20
CA GLU A 190 -45.66 24.20 27.75
C GLU A 190 -47.16 24.36 27.49
N VAL A 191 -47.71 25.56 27.73
CA VAL A 191 -49.11 25.89 27.42
C VAL A 191 -49.43 25.65 25.94
N ARG A 192 -48.57 26.16 25.04
CA ARG A 192 -48.76 26.03 23.59
C ARG A 192 -48.62 24.59 23.11
N LEU A 193 -47.74 23.80 23.74
CA LEU A 193 -47.61 22.37 23.44
C LEU A 193 -48.88 21.61 23.79
N VAL A 194 -49.47 21.86 24.97
CA VAL A 194 -50.71 21.20 25.42
C VAL A 194 -51.90 21.57 24.54
N ILE A 195 -52.02 22.84 24.14
CA ILE A 195 -53.08 23.29 23.23
C ILE A 195 -52.93 22.60 21.86
N ASN A 196 -51.73 22.58 21.29
CA ASN A 196 -51.48 21.98 19.98
C ASN A 196 -51.75 20.47 19.95
N LEU A 197 -51.29 19.74 20.98
CA LEU A 197 -51.56 18.31 21.15
C LEU A 197 -53.06 18.02 21.30
N SER A 198 -53.79 18.93 21.96
CA SER A 198 -55.23 18.79 22.18
C SER A 198 -56.07 19.12 20.93
N SER A 199 -55.64 20.07 20.11
CA SER A 199 -56.36 20.50 18.92
C SER A 199 -56.22 19.55 17.73
N GLY A 200 -55.44 18.48 17.86
CA GLY A 200 -55.34 17.44 16.83
C GLY A 200 -54.68 17.88 15.52
N ASN A 201 -54.02 19.05 15.51
CA ASN A 201 -53.21 19.47 14.38
C ASN A 201 -51.83 18.80 14.47
N ASN A 202 -51.74 17.60 13.89
CA ASN A 202 -50.47 17.06 13.41
C ASN A 202 -50.12 17.68 12.06
#